data_AF-A0A661EPH3-F1
#
_entry.id   AF-A0A661EPH3-F1
#
_cell.length_a   1.000
_cell.length_b   1.000
_cell.length_c   1.000
_cell.angle_alpha   90.00
_cell.angle_beta   90.00
_cell.angle_gamma   90.00
#
_symmetry.space_group_name_H-M   'P 1'
#
loop_
_entity.id
_entity.type
_entity.pdbx_description
1 polymer ?
#
loop_
_entity_poly.entity_id
_entity_poly.type
_entity_poly.pdbx_seq_one_letter_code
_entity_poly.pdbx_strand_id
1 'polypeptide(L)' 'VERPVVVNGEVVIRPIMYLALSYDHRIVDGREAVSFLVSLKEALEDPARMLLQL' A
#
# COMPACT_ATOMS: atom_id res chain seq x y z
N VAL A 1 -5.93 9.10 -11.91
CA VAL A 1 -4.89 9.87 -12.63
C VAL A 1 -3.77 8.90 -12.96
N GLU A 2 -3.33 8.87 -14.22
CA GLU A 2 -2.24 8.01 -14.66
C GLU A 2 -0.88 8.63 -14.34
N ARG A 3 0.08 7.80 -13.91
CA ARG A 3 1.41 8.27 -13.50
C ARG A 3 2.51 7.33 -13.98
N PRO A 4 3.67 7.87 -14.40
CA PRO A 4 4.83 7.06 -14.73
C PRO A 4 5.44 6.50 -13.44
N VAL A 5 5.69 5.18 -13.43
CA VAL A 5 6.35 4.46 -12.33
C VAL A 5 7.37 3.47 -12.90
N VAL A 6 8.38 3.13 -12.12
CA VAL A 6 9.38 2.11 -12.51
C VAL A 6 8.91 0.74 -12.05
N VAL A 7 8.77 -0.20 -12.99
CA VAL A 7 8.47 -1.61 -12.70
C VAL A 7 9.50 -2.45 -13.45
N ASN A 8 10.23 -3.31 -12.73
CA ASN A 8 11.28 -4.17 -13.31
C ASN A 8 12.34 -3.42 -14.15
N GLY A 9 12.66 -2.18 -13.79
CA GLY A 9 13.64 -1.35 -14.49
C GLY A 9 13.11 -0.53 -15.66
N GLU A 10 11.82 -0.67 -16.02
CA GLU A 10 11.19 0.07 -17.10
C GLU A 10 10.20 1.11 -16.58
N VAL A 11 10.09 2.24 -17.27
CA VAL A 11 9.09 3.27 -16.96
C VAL A 11 7.77 2.88 -17.62
N VAL A 12 6.76 2.58 -16.81
CA VAL A 12 5.41 2.21 -17.26
C VAL A 12 4.38 3.19 -16.69
N ILE A 13 3.30 3.42 -17.43
CA ILE A 13 2.17 4.23 -16.94
C ILE A 13 1.23 3.31 -16.15
N ARG A 14 0.89 3.68 -14.92
CA ARG A 14 -0.10 2.98 -14.10
C ARG A 14 -1.09 3.95 -13.44
N PRO A 15 -2.34 3.51 -13.17
CA PRO A 15 -3.24 4.24 -12.28
C PRO A 15 -2.69 4.15 -10.86
N ILE A 16 -2.38 5.30 -10.25
CA ILE A 16 -1.87 5.37 -8.88
C ILE A 16 -2.90 6.06 -7.98
N MET A 17 -3.09 5.50 -6.79
CA MET A 17 -3.91 6.04 -5.72
C MET A 17 -3.03 6.35 -4.50
N TYR A 18 -3.25 7.52 -3.89
CA TYR A 18 -2.64 7.85 -2.60
C TYR A 18 -3.52 7.39 -1.45
N LEU A 19 -2.90 6.77 -0.45
CA LEU A 19 -3.54 6.41 0.81
C LEU A 19 -2.91 7.24 1.93
N ALA A 20 -3.76 7.72 2.83
CA ALA A 20 -3.34 8.41 4.04
C ALA A 20 -4.04 7.77 5.23
N LEU A 21 -3.28 7.51 6.30
CA LEU A 21 -3.79 6.97 7.55
C LEU A 21 -3.51 7.96 8.67
N SER A 22 -4.57 8.50 9.25
CA SER A 22 -4.51 9.21 10.53
C SER A 22 -4.79 8.20 11.64
N TYR A 23 -3.95 8.21 12.68
CA TYR A 23 -4.05 7.29 13.80
C TYR A 23 -3.76 8.01 15.13
N ASP A 24 -4.28 7.46 16.22
CA ASP A 24 -4.02 7.98 17.56
C ASP A 24 -2.67 7.47 18.09
N HIS A 25 -1.66 8.34 18.05
CA HIS A 25 -0.30 8.06 18.51
C HIS A 25 -0.19 7.69 19.99
N ARG A 26 -1.21 7.93 20.81
CA ARG A 26 -1.21 7.52 22.22
C ARG A 26 -1.47 6.03 22.38
N ILE A 27 -2.06 5.41 21.36
CA ILE A 27 -2.53 4.02 21.38
C ILE A 27 -1.74 3.18 20.38
N VAL A 28 -1.53 3.71 19.17
CA VAL A 28 -0.90 3.00 18.05
C VAL A 28 0.47 3.59 17.77
N ASP A 29 1.49 2.73 17.74
CA ASP A 29 2.84 3.14 17.37
C ASP A 29 2.99 3.38 15.86
N GLY A 30 3.93 4.23 15.47
CA GLY A 30 4.20 4.52 14.07
C GLY A 30 4.59 3.28 13.26
N ARG A 31 5.29 2.31 13.88
CA ARG A 31 5.59 1.04 13.23
C ARG A 31 4.32 0.26 12.88
N GLU A 32 3.36 0.19 13.80
CA GLU A 32 2.11 -0.54 13.60
C GLU A 32 1.25 0.11 12.52
N ALA A 33 1.11 1.43 12.57
CA ALA A 33 0.37 2.20 11.57
C ALA A 33 0.98 2.05 10.16
N VAL A 34 2.31 2.14 10.03
CA VAL A 34 3.00 1.95 8.75
C VAL A 34 2.85 0.51 8.26
N SER A 35 3.01 -0.48 9.14
CA SER A 35 2.88 -1.89 8.77
C SER A 35 1.46 -2.19 8.26
N PHE A 36 0.43 -1.68 8.95
CA PHE A 36 -0.96 -1.80 8.50
C PHE A 36 -1.17 -1.18 7.12
N LEU A 37 -0.64 0.03 6.88
CA LEU A 37 -0.81 0.70 5.60
C LEU A 37 -0.10 -0.04 4.46
N VAL A 38 1.06 -0.66 4.72
CA VAL A 38 1.76 -1.54 3.77
C VAL A 38 0.94 -2.79 3.48
N SER A 39 0.42 -3.48 4.49
CA SER A 39 -0.42 -4.66 4.30
C SER A 39 -1.68 -4.34 3.49
N LEU A 40 -2.32 -3.20 3.76
CA LEU A 40 -3.47 -2.74 2.98
C LEU A 40 -3.09 -2.43 1.52
N LYS A 41 -1.96 -1.77 1.29
CA LYS A 41 -1.43 -1.51 -0.06
C LYS A 41 -1.21 -2.81 -0.84
N GLU A 42 -0.58 -3.81 -0.22
CA GLU A 42 -0.33 -5.10 -0.84
C GLU A 42 -1.62 -5.86 -1.15
N ALA A 43 -2.60 -5.85 -0.24
CA ALA A 43 -3.91 -6.48 -0.46
C ALA A 43 -4.69 -5.83 -1.61
N LEU A 44 -4.55 -4.51 -1.80
CA LEU A 44 -5.19 -3.80 -2.92
C LEU A 44 -4.46 -4.02 -4.26
N GLU A 45 -3.13 -4.16 -4.25
CA GLU A 45 -2.33 -4.44 -5.45
C GLU A 45 -2.42 -5.91 -5.88
N ASP A 46 -2.59 -6.84 -4.93
CA ASP A 46 -2.74 -8.28 -5.15
C ASP A 46 -3.84 -8.88 -4.23
N PRO A 47 -5.12 -8.83 -4.64
CA PRO A 47 -6.24 -9.32 -3.84
C PRO A 47 -6.18 -10.82 -3.51
N ALA A 48 -5.40 -11.61 -4.23
CA ALA A 48 -5.24 -13.04 -3.95
C ALA A 48 -4.56 -13.27 -2.58
N ARG A 49 -3.75 -12.32 -2.10
CA ARG A 49 -3.15 -12.37 -0.75
C ARG A 49 -4.19 -12.41 0.36
N MET A 50 -5.32 -11.71 0.18
CA MET A 50 -6.41 -11.73 1.15
C MET A 50 -7.08 -13.11 1.23
N LEU A 51 -7.19 -13.81 0.10
CA LEU A 51 -7.76 -15.15 0.02
C LEU A 51 -6.83 -16.21 0.61
N LEU A 52 -5.52 -16.05 0.40
CA LEU A 52 -4.50 -17.02 0.80
C LEU A 52 -3.93 -16.79 2.20
N GLN A 53 -4.32 -15.70 2.89
CA GLN A 53 -3.79 -15.30 4.20
C GLN A 53 -2.25 -15.26 4.25
N LEU A 54 -1.65 -14.76 3.15
CA LEU A 54 -0.20 -14.62 2.97
C LEU A 54 0.35 -13.32 3.54
#